data_AF-A0A7C6GA65-F1
#
_entry.id   AF-A0A7C6GA65-F1
#
_cell.length_a   1.000
_cell.length_b   1.000
_cell.length_c   1.000
_cell.angle_alpha   90.00
_cell.angle_beta   90.00
_cell.angle_gamma   90.00
#
_symmetry.space_group_name_H-M   'P 1'
#
loop_
_entity.id
_entity.type
_entity.pdbx_description
1 polymer ?
#
loop_
_entity_poly.entity_id
_entity_poly.type
_entity_poly.pdbx_seq_one_letter_code
_entity_poly.pdbx_strand_id
1 'polypeptide(L)'
;MSILNSIAGKYCPYCQKAFTAEDTALICSKCNTPHHHQCWVENQGCAVVGCDGSFVDAESYDPDFHKSPQETVFHSDEPSGPSLSGDTKSCPHCGETIPQAAVFCVHCKTMLQDPKLDSNGRLAVIDTIVDGLKTGWNLLGENLGFLLLLELVLLIAPFATAVIAGLVSMIIPPLSVVFGLAGIVLSMIVAVGVQKIFFKLFDRQQVDLSDIFSATDRVLPFIGVGFLAALGTMLGAFLLVLPGFIFAFFVWLAPVAVVDRPVGAVEALSISMRIVRDNIFLTLGMLLVVMVLNMLGALFFGLGVLITGPISSFFIIYCYRKMLHQNINK
;
A
#
# COMPACT_ATOMS: atom_id res chain seq x y z
N MET A 1 26.18 -17.95 22.10
CA MET A 1 24.90 -18.68 22.18
C MET A 1 23.89 -17.85 21.42
N SER A 2 23.73 -18.18 20.14
CA SER A 2 22.93 -17.44 19.18
C SER A 2 21.44 -17.64 19.45
N ILE A 3 20.64 -16.63 19.08
CA ILE A 3 19.16 -16.63 19.05
C ILE A 3 18.58 -17.81 18.22
N LEU A 4 19.45 -18.55 17.52
CA LEU A 4 19.23 -19.74 16.67
C LEU A 4 18.68 -20.99 17.38
N ASN A 5 18.30 -20.93 18.66
CA ASN A 5 17.56 -22.00 19.34
C ASN A 5 16.31 -21.42 20.04
N SER A 6 15.14 -22.01 19.80
CA SER A 6 13.89 -21.93 20.62
C SER A 6 12.72 -21.04 20.15
N ILE A 7 12.18 -21.25 18.95
CA ILE A 7 10.72 -21.06 18.75
C ILE A 7 9.95 -22.38 18.84
N ALA A 8 10.59 -23.52 18.52
CA ALA A 8 9.99 -24.85 18.64
C ALA A 8 9.43 -25.08 20.05
N GLY A 9 8.13 -25.39 20.15
CA GLY A 9 7.41 -25.58 21.41
C GLY A 9 6.86 -24.31 22.08
N LYS A 10 7.14 -23.11 21.56
CA LYS A 10 6.40 -21.89 21.93
C LYS A 10 5.04 -21.90 21.25
N TYR A 11 4.09 -21.12 21.78
CA TYR A 11 2.73 -21.00 21.23
C TYR A 11 2.53 -19.62 20.62
N CYS A 12 1.92 -19.57 19.44
CA CYS A 12 1.49 -18.33 18.81
C CYS A 12 0.33 -17.72 19.62
N PRO A 13 0.41 -16.48 20.12
CA PRO A 13 -0.64 -15.87 20.93
C PRO A 13 -1.97 -15.67 20.19
N TYR A 14 -1.93 -15.63 18.85
CA TYR A 14 -3.10 -15.44 18.01
C TYR A 14 -3.89 -16.74 17.81
N CYS A 15 -3.27 -17.77 17.24
CA CYS A 15 -3.94 -19.04 16.91
C CYS A 15 -3.83 -20.10 18.00
N GLN A 16 -3.02 -19.85 19.03
CA GLN A 16 -2.77 -20.76 20.17
C GLN A 16 -2.22 -22.14 19.76
N LYS A 17 -1.59 -22.24 18.58
CA LYS A 17 -0.89 -23.45 18.12
C LYS A 17 0.60 -23.35 18.44
N ALA A 18 1.21 -24.49 18.73
CA ALA A 18 2.65 -24.59 18.95
C ALA A 18 3.41 -24.44 17.62
N PHE A 19 4.61 -23.85 17.65
CA PHE A 19 5.51 -23.83 16.50
C PHE A 19 6.16 -25.19 16.27
N THR A 20 6.13 -25.63 15.02
CA THR A 20 6.90 -26.77 14.52
C THR A 20 8.26 -26.31 13.96
N ALA A 21 9.15 -27.25 13.65
CA ALA A 21 10.47 -26.93 13.08
C ALA A 21 10.40 -26.40 11.63
N GLU A 22 9.26 -26.58 10.97
CA GLU A 22 9.01 -26.18 9.59
C GLU A 22 8.22 -24.87 9.50
N ASP A 23 7.72 -24.35 10.63
CA ASP A 23 6.93 -23.12 10.65
C ASP A 23 7.83 -21.89 10.48
N THR A 24 7.56 -21.11 9.43
CA THR A 24 8.04 -19.71 9.36
C THR A 24 7.35 -18.86 10.41
N ALA A 25 8.15 -18.16 11.22
CA ALA A 25 7.65 -17.32 12.30
C ALA A 25 8.11 -15.87 12.14
N LEU A 26 7.24 -14.94 12.52
CA LEU A 26 7.58 -13.53 12.71
C LEU A 26 7.67 -13.26 14.20
N ILE A 27 8.79 -12.70 14.65
CA ILE A 27 9.04 -12.37 16.05
C ILE A 27 8.78 -10.88 16.22
N CYS A 28 7.95 -10.51 17.19
CA CYS A 28 7.73 -9.10 17.50
C CYS A 28 9.02 -8.47 18.05
N SER A 29 9.59 -7.47 17.40
CA SER A 29 10.79 -6.76 17.87
C SER A 29 10.58 -5.97 19.17
N LYS A 30 9.31 -5.70 19.55
CA LYS A 30 8.98 -5.01 20.81
C LYS A 30 8.93 -5.94 22.02
N CYS A 31 8.29 -7.11 21.88
CA CYS A 31 8.05 -8.02 23.00
C CYS A 31 8.70 -9.41 22.82
N ASN A 32 9.44 -9.62 21.73
CA ASN A 32 10.13 -10.86 21.35
C ASN A 32 9.23 -12.10 21.29
N THR A 33 7.93 -11.90 21.09
CA THR A 33 6.96 -13.01 21.02
C THR A 33 6.80 -13.50 19.58
N PRO A 34 7.01 -14.80 19.30
CA PRO A 34 6.86 -15.37 17.97
C PRO A 34 5.37 -15.55 17.60
N HIS A 35 5.06 -15.28 16.34
CA HIS A 35 3.75 -15.49 15.70
C HIS A 35 3.98 -16.28 14.42
N HIS A 36 3.07 -17.19 14.05
CA HIS A 36 3.13 -17.77 12.70
C HIS A 36 3.06 -16.64 11.68
N HIS A 37 3.82 -16.75 10.59
CA HIS A 37 3.86 -15.71 9.56
C HIS A 37 2.44 -15.27 9.16
N GLN A 38 1.56 -16.23 8.86
CA GLN A 38 0.17 -15.96 8.52
C GLN A 38 -0.62 -15.30 9.66
N CYS A 39 -0.45 -15.75 10.91
CA CYS A 39 -1.14 -15.18 12.06
C CYS A 39 -0.72 -13.73 12.34
N TRP A 40 0.56 -13.40 12.15
CA TRP A 40 1.02 -12.02 12.24
C TRP A 40 0.42 -11.15 11.13
N VAL A 41 0.36 -11.66 9.91
CA VAL A 41 -0.23 -10.97 8.76
C VAL A 41 -1.73 -10.76 8.97
N GLU A 42 -2.46 -11.77 9.44
CA GLU A 42 -3.90 -11.67 9.72
C GLU A 42 -4.20 -10.71 10.88
N ASN A 43 -3.45 -10.83 11.97
CA ASN A 43 -3.58 -9.94 13.13
C ASN A 43 -3.03 -8.54 12.87
N GLN A 44 -2.32 -8.34 11.76
CA GLN A 44 -1.62 -7.12 11.37
C GLN A 44 -0.61 -6.60 12.42
N GLY A 45 -0.01 -7.51 13.18
CA GLY A 45 0.90 -7.17 14.28
C GLY A 45 0.88 -8.21 15.41
N CYS A 46 1.36 -7.79 16.57
CA CYS A 46 1.48 -8.63 17.76
C CYS A 46 0.12 -8.88 18.40
N ALA A 47 -0.19 -10.15 18.68
CA ALA A 47 -1.43 -10.57 19.35
C ALA A 47 -1.32 -10.60 20.89
N VAL A 48 -0.19 -10.18 21.44
CA VAL A 48 0.02 -10.14 22.90
C VAL A 48 -0.74 -8.96 23.49
N VAL A 49 -1.61 -9.25 24.47
CA VAL A 49 -2.34 -8.22 25.22
C VAL A 49 -1.35 -7.23 25.86
N GLY A 50 -1.50 -5.94 25.53
CA GLY A 50 -0.65 -4.87 26.05
C GLY A 50 0.63 -4.61 25.25
N CYS A 51 0.91 -5.38 24.20
CA CYS A 51 1.95 -5.06 23.23
C CYS A 51 1.37 -4.19 22.11
N ASP A 52 2.05 -3.09 21.77
CA ASP A 52 1.70 -2.21 20.65
C ASP A 52 2.52 -2.54 19.38
N GLY A 53 3.01 -3.78 19.28
CA GLY A 53 3.73 -4.28 18.12
C GLY A 53 2.82 -4.29 16.90
N SER A 54 3.12 -3.43 15.93
CA SER A 54 2.43 -3.34 14.65
C SER A 54 3.06 -4.27 13.62
N PHE A 55 2.44 -4.41 12.45
CA PHE A 55 2.94 -5.27 11.37
C PHE A 55 4.44 -5.08 11.05
N VAL A 56 4.94 -3.85 11.14
CA VAL A 56 6.33 -3.46 10.83
C VAL A 56 7.32 -3.73 11.98
N ASP A 57 6.83 -4.22 13.12
CA ASP A 57 7.63 -4.67 14.25
C ASP A 57 7.90 -6.18 14.17
N ALA A 58 7.88 -6.77 12.97
CA ALA A 58 8.20 -8.17 12.74
C ALA A 58 9.67 -8.33 12.32
N GLU A 59 10.37 -9.24 12.99
CA GLU A 59 11.64 -9.80 12.54
C GLU A 59 11.37 -11.23 12.04
N SER A 60 11.77 -11.55 10.81
CA SER A 60 11.57 -12.88 10.24
C SER A 60 12.56 -13.90 10.81
N TYR A 61 12.03 -15.01 11.33
CA TYR A 61 12.79 -16.22 11.62
C TYR A 61 12.61 -17.22 10.46
N ASP A 62 13.69 -17.51 9.74
CA ASP A 62 13.75 -18.47 8.63
C ASP A 62 14.70 -19.63 8.99
N PRO A 63 14.22 -20.88 9.10
CA PRO A 63 15.06 -22.05 9.39
C PRO A 63 15.99 -22.46 8.22
N ASP A 64 15.76 -22.00 6.98
CA ASP A 64 16.40 -22.54 5.77
C ASP A 64 17.41 -21.60 5.06
N PHE A 65 17.94 -20.57 5.74
CA PHE A 65 18.96 -19.65 5.21
C PHE A 65 20.29 -20.32 4.75
N HIS A 66 20.39 -21.65 4.76
CA HIS A 66 21.58 -22.40 4.36
C HIS A 66 21.42 -23.40 3.21
N LYS A 67 20.31 -23.44 2.46
CA LYS A 67 20.22 -24.33 1.29
C LYS A 67 19.88 -23.60 -0.02
N SER A 68 20.91 -23.53 -0.87
CA SER A 68 20.83 -23.23 -2.32
C SER A 68 19.66 -23.96 -2.99
N PRO A 69 19.00 -23.37 -4.01
CA PRO A 69 17.82 -23.97 -4.62
C PRO A 69 18.20 -25.21 -5.44
N GLN A 70 17.52 -26.33 -5.21
CA GLN A 70 17.39 -27.39 -6.19
C GLN A 70 15.94 -27.52 -6.63
N GLU A 71 15.79 -27.58 -7.96
CA GLU A 71 14.56 -27.79 -8.71
C GLU A 71 13.83 -29.07 -8.29
N THR A 72 12.51 -29.01 -8.12
CA THR A 72 11.65 -30.17 -8.41
C THR A 72 10.31 -29.74 -8.97
N VAL A 73 10.08 -30.18 -10.21
CA VAL A 73 8.85 -30.25 -11.00
C VAL A 73 7.88 -31.27 -10.38
N PHE A 74 6.56 -31.03 -10.36
CA PHE A 74 5.54 -32.10 -10.47
C PHE A 74 4.16 -31.57 -10.94
N HIS A 75 3.54 -32.33 -11.85
CA HIS A 75 2.22 -32.18 -12.48
C HIS A 75 1.09 -32.90 -11.71
N SER A 76 -0.17 -32.43 -11.81
CA SER A 76 -1.29 -33.12 -12.51
C SER A 76 -2.70 -32.55 -12.19
N ASP A 77 -3.36 -32.03 -13.24
CA ASP A 77 -4.77 -32.07 -13.69
C ASP A 77 -5.97 -32.38 -12.74
N GLU A 78 -7.01 -31.52 -12.71
CA GLU A 78 -8.38 -31.67 -13.34
C GLU A 78 -9.40 -30.57 -12.85
N PRO A 79 -10.62 -30.38 -13.42
CA PRO A 79 -10.99 -29.13 -14.14
C PRO A 79 -12.16 -28.31 -13.55
N SER A 80 -12.28 -27.02 -13.95
CA SER A 80 -13.50 -26.37 -14.52
C SER A 80 -13.55 -24.84 -14.35
N GLY A 81 -13.80 -24.12 -15.46
CA GLY A 81 -14.21 -22.70 -15.50
C GLY A 81 -13.42 -21.84 -16.50
N PRO A 82 -14.05 -20.91 -17.26
CA PRO A 82 -13.38 -20.20 -18.34
C PRO A 82 -12.30 -19.25 -17.78
N SER A 83 -11.07 -19.51 -18.21
CA SER A 83 -9.85 -18.82 -17.85
C SER A 83 -9.75 -17.46 -18.51
N LEU A 84 -9.51 -16.42 -17.70
CA LEU A 84 -8.71 -15.29 -18.16
C LEU A 84 -7.28 -15.84 -18.31
N SER A 85 -6.85 -15.99 -19.57
CA SER A 85 -5.53 -16.49 -19.95
C SER A 85 -4.43 -15.59 -19.40
N GLY A 86 -3.92 -15.98 -18.24
CA GLY A 86 -2.64 -15.54 -17.71
C GLY A 86 -2.03 -16.73 -17.01
N ASP A 87 -0.83 -17.11 -17.42
CA ASP A 87 -0.04 -18.11 -16.71
C ASP A 87 -0.06 -17.81 -15.20
N THR A 88 -0.19 -18.83 -14.36
CA THR A 88 -0.20 -18.71 -12.89
C THR A 88 1.05 -19.37 -12.30
N LYS A 89 1.44 -18.96 -11.09
CA LYS A 89 2.54 -19.55 -10.31
C LYS A 89 2.11 -19.71 -8.85
N SER A 90 2.74 -20.63 -8.12
CA SER A 90 2.56 -20.71 -6.66
C SER A 90 3.48 -19.71 -5.96
N CYS A 91 2.98 -19.05 -4.92
CA CYS A 91 3.79 -18.16 -4.10
C CYS A 91 4.82 -18.99 -3.28
N PRO A 92 6.13 -18.71 -3.36
CA PRO A 92 7.14 -19.45 -2.62
C PRO A 92 7.06 -19.26 -1.09
N HIS A 93 6.36 -18.23 -0.62
CA HIS A 93 6.25 -17.93 0.81
C HIS A 93 4.99 -18.50 1.47
N CYS A 94 3.87 -18.59 0.75
CA CYS A 94 2.61 -19.06 1.34
C CYS A 94 1.91 -20.17 0.55
N GLY A 95 2.48 -20.62 -0.57
CA GLY A 95 1.95 -21.70 -1.40
C GLY A 95 0.75 -21.32 -2.28
N GLU A 96 0.13 -20.17 -2.05
CA GLU A 96 -1.11 -19.78 -2.72
C GLU A 96 -0.92 -19.48 -4.21
N THR A 97 -1.95 -19.73 -5.02
CA THR A 97 -1.88 -19.53 -6.47
C THR A 97 -2.04 -18.05 -6.82
N ILE A 98 -1.08 -17.52 -7.56
CA ILE A 98 -1.01 -16.10 -7.94
C ILE A 98 -0.72 -15.96 -9.44
N PRO A 99 -1.06 -14.82 -10.06
CA PRO A 99 -0.71 -14.56 -11.46
C PRO A 99 0.80 -14.61 -11.69
N GLN A 100 1.27 -15.15 -12.82
CA GLN A 100 2.70 -15.29 -13.10
C GLN A 100 3.41 -13.93 -13.13
N ALA A 101 2.76 -12.90 -13.65
CA ALA A 101 3.24 -11.51 -13.67
C ALA A 101 3.17 -10.81 -12.30
N ALA A 102 2.66 -11.47 -11.25
CA ALA A 102 2.60 -10.88 -9.91
C ALA A 102 4.02 -10.62 -9.39
N VAL A 103 4.30 -9.35 -9.10
CA VAL A 103 5.52 -8.89 -8.41
C VAL A 103 5.38 -9.07 -6.89
N PHE A 104 4.15 -9.22 -6.42
CA PHE A 104 3.79 -9.31 -5.01
C PHE A 104 2.65 -10.31 -4.79
N CYS A 105 2.66 -11.03 -3.68
CA CYS A 105 1.60 -11.97 -3.35
C CYS A 105 0.41 -11.25 -2.70
N VAL A 106 -0.76 -11.39 -3.30
CA VAL A 106 -1.99 -10.77 -2.78
C VAL A 106 -2.43 -11.35 -1.42
N HIS A 107 -2.03 -12.59 -1.11
CA HIS A 107 -2.41 -13.31 0.10
C HIS A 107 -1.46 -13.03 1.26
N CYS A 108 -0.18 -13.40 1.13
CA CYS A 108 0.79 -13.21 2.21
C CYS A 108 1.41 -11.81 2.28
N LYS A 109 1.12 -10.97 1.28
CA LYS A 109 1.64 -9.60 1.20
C LYS A 109 3.18 -9.52 1.16
N THR A 110 3.83 -10.56 0.63
CA THR A 110 5.29 -10.65 0.44
C THR A 110 5.67 -10.34 -1.01
N MET A 111 6.83 -9.73 -1.21
CA MET A 111 7.38 -9.48 -2.54
C MET A 111 7.90 -10.80 -3.13
N LEU A 112 7.62 -11.07 -4.39
CA LEU A 112 7.96 -12.33 -5.06
C LEU A 112 9.27 -12.26 -5.84
N GLN A 113 9.84 -11.06 -5.93
CA GLN A 113 11.12 -10.79 -6.56
C GLN A 113 12.03 -10.20 -5.49
N ASP A 114 13.26 -10.71 -5.40
CA ASP A 114 14.24 -10.15 -4.49
C ASP A 114 14.51 -8.69 -4.86
N PRO A 115 14.45 -7.76 -3.89
CA PRO A 115 14.73 -6.37 -4.16
C PRO A 115 16.20 -6.23 -4.58
N LYS A 116 16.45 -5.55 -5.71
CA LYS A 116 17.81 -5.10 -6.04
C LYS A 116 18.33 -4.16 -4.94
N LEU A 117 19.38 -4.59 -4.26
CA LEU A 117 20.05 -3.83 -3.21
C LEU A 117 21.34 -3.19 -3.74
N ASP A 118 21.71 -2.04 -3.20
CA ASP A 118 23.00 -1.39 -3.42
C ASP A 118 24.12 -2.07 -2.61
N SER A 119 25.35 -1.59 -2.79
CA SER A 119 26.53 -2.10 -2.06
C SER A 119 26.42 -2.04 -0.53
N ASN A 120 25.48 -1.27 0.02
CA ASN A 120 25.23 -1.13 1.46
C ASN A 120 24.00 -1.94 1.93
N GLY A 121 23.42 -2.80 1.09
CA GLY A 121 22.22 -3.57 1.42
C GLY A 121 20.94 -2.72 1.47
N ARG A 122 20.94 -1.51 0.89
CA ARG A 122 19.77 -0.63 0.79
C ARG A 122 19.08 -0.80 -0.55
N LEU A 123 17.80 -0.45 -0.66
CA LEU A 123 17.13 -0.47 -1.96
C LEU A 123 17.86 0.43 -2.98
N ALA A 124 18.23 -0.14 -4.12
CA ALA A 124 18.82 0.63 -5.21
C ALA A 124 17.80 1.65 -5.73
N VAL A 125 18.06 2.94 -5.48
CA VAL A 125 17.09 4.03 -5.70
C VAL A 125 16.68 4.12 -7.17
N ILE A 126 17.66 4.18 -8.08
CA ILE A 126 17.42 4.36 -9.51
C ILE A 126 16.68 3.15 -10.09
N ASP A 127 17.15 1.93 -9.81
CA ASP A 127 16.49 0.70 -10.26
C ASP A 127 15.04 0.63 -9.77
N THR A 128 14.81 0.92 -8.49
CA THR A 128 13.47 0.90 -7.91
C THR A 128 12.55 1.91 -8.57
N ILE A 129 13.05 3.11 -8.88
CA ILE A 129 12.26 4.14 -9.56
C ILE A 129 11.92 3.69 -10.99
N VAL A 130 12.90 3.21 -11.75
CA VAL A 130 12.72 2.76 -13.13
C VAL A 130 11.77 1.56 -13.20
N ASP A 131 11.95 0.57 -12.33
CA ASP A 131 11.11 -0.62 -12.27
C ASP A 131 9.68 -0.23 -11.88
N GLY A 132 9.50 0.68 -10.92
CA GLY A 132 8.17 1.18 -10.53
C GLY A 132 7.45 1.92 -11.66
N LEU A 133 8.15 2.77 -12.42
CA LEU A 133 7.57 3.47 -13.57
C LEU A 133 7.20 2.50 -14.71
N LYS A 134 8.04 1.50 -14.98
CA LYS A 134 7.74 0.44 -15.95
C LYS A 134 6.52 -0.37 -15.53
N THR A 135 6.44 -0.75 -14.25
CA THR A 135 5.27 -1.46 -13.71
C THR A 135 4.01 -0.61 -13.85
N GLY A 136 4.06 0.67 -13.52
CA GLY A 136 2.93 1.59 -13.69
C GLY A 136 2.48 1.74 -15.15
N TRP A 137 3.43 1.84 -16.08
CA TRP A 137 3.14 1.89 -17.51
C TRP A 137 2.47 0.60 -18.02
N ASN A 138 2.96 -0.56 -17.61
CA ASN A 138 2.40 -1.85 -18.01
C ASN A 138 0.98 -2.05 -17.47
N LEU A 139 0.75 -1.76 -16.19
CA LEU A 139 -0.57 -1.87 -15.57
C LEU A 139 -1.59 -0.89 -16.19
N LEU A 140 -1.14 0.31 -16.58
CA LEU A 140 -1.96 1.24 -17.34
C LEU A 140 -2.35 0.66 -18.70
N GLY A 141 -1.38 0.11 -19.45
CA GLY A 141 -1.65 -0.50 -20.76
C GLY A 141 -2.62 -1.67 -20.72
N GLU A 142 -2.52 -2.51 -19.68
CA GLU A 142 -3.42 -3.65 -19.46
C GLU A 142 -4.85 -3.23 -19.11
N ASN A 143 -5.03 -2.08 -18.45
CA ASN A 143 -6.32 -1.61 -17.93
C ASN A 143 -6.75 -0.25 -18.53
N LEU A 144 -6.26 0.08 -19.72
CA LEU A 144 -6.30 1.44 -20.28
C LEU A 144 -7.72 2.01 -20.33
N GLY A 145 -8.67 1.27 -20.89
CA GLY A 145 -10.06 1.76 -21.05
C GLY A 145 -10.74 2.06 -19.73
N PHE A 146 -10.58 1.17 -18.74
CA PHE A 146 -11.16 1.35 -17.41
C PHE A 146 -10.53 2.55 -16.69
N LEU A 147 -9.19 2.67 -16.70
CA LEU A 147 -8.48 3.76 -16.03
C LEU A 147 -8.75 5.13 -16.67
N LEU A 148 -8.83 5.21 -18.00
CA LEU A 148 -9.18 6.46 -18.67
C LEU A 148 -10.62 6.88 -18.35
N LEU A 149 -11.57 5.94 -18.31
CA LEU A 149 -12.95 6.22 -17.91
C LEU A 149 -13.00 6.69 -16.45
N LEU A 150 -12.28 6.01 -15.55
CA LEU A 150 -12.22 6.36 -14.14
C LEU A 150 -11.68 7.79 -13.95
N GLU A 151 -10.53 8.11 -14.53
CA GLU A 151 -9.92 9.45 -14.44
C GLU A 151 -10.80 10.53 -15.09
N LEU A 152 -11.47 10.22 -16.20
CA LEU A 152 -12.42 11.14 -16.84
C LEU A 152 -13.61 11.45 -15.92
N VAL A 153 -14.15 10.42 -15.24
CA VAL A 153 -15.21 10.61 -14.24
C VAL A 153 -14.73 11.43 -13.05
N LEU A 154 -13.51 11.17 -12.55
CA LEU A 154 -12.90 11.93 -11.46
C LEU A 154 -12.61 13.39 -11.84
N LEU A 155 -12.40 13.68 -13.11
CA LEU A 155 -12.23 15.04 -13.61
C LEU A 155 -13.58 15.77 -13.78
N ILE A 156 -14.57 15.11 -14.40
CA ILE A 156 -15.86 15.72 -14.74
C ILE A 156 -16.78 15.86 -13.52
N ALA A 157 -16.85 14.85 -12.65
CA ALA A 157 -17.83 14.82 -11.56
C ALA A 157 -17.65 15.99 -10.57
N PRO A 158 -16.45 16.33 -10.07
CA PRO A 158 -16.26 17.48 -9.18
C PRO A 158 -16.60 18.80 -9.85
N PHE A 159 -16.27 18.95 -11.14
CA PHE A 159 -16.62 20.14 -11.92
C PHE A 159 -18.15 20.29 -12.04
N ALA A 160 -18.86 19.22 -12.38
CA ALA A 160 -20.32 19.21 -12.45
C ALA A 160 -20.94 19.53 -11.08
N THR A 161 -20.45 18.92 -9.99
CA THR A 161 -20.90 19.24 -8.62
C THR A 161 -20.68 20.70 -8.27
N ALA A 162 -19.53 21.29 -8.61
CA ALA A 162 -19.24 22.70 -8.36
C ALA A 162 -20.16 23.65 -9.14
N VAL A 163 -20.43 23.36 -10.42
CA VAL A 163 -21.38 24.13 -11.23
C VAL A 163 -22.79 24.08 -10.64
N ILE A 164 -23.27 22.89 -10.30
CA ILE A 164 -24.61 22.71 -9.68
C ILE A 164 -24.68 23.45 -8.34
N ALA A 165 -23.68 23.30 -7.47
CA ALA A 165 -23.64 23.98 -6.18
C ALA A 165 -23.63 25.52 -6.34
N GLY A 166 -22.89 26.04 -7.33
CA GLY A 166 -22.85 27.46 -7.66
C GLY A 166 -24.22 27.99 -8.11
N LEU A 167 -24.88 27.30 -9.04
CA LEU A 167 -26.22 27.64 -9.51
C LEU A 167 -27.25 27.59 -8.37
N VAL A 168 -27.21 26.55 -7.52
CA VAL A 168 -28.07 26.45 -6.34
C VAL A 168 -27.82 27.60 -5.38
N SER A 169 -26.56 28.03 -5.19
CA SER A 169 -26.24 29.14 -4.28
C SER A 169 -26.87 30.47 -4.71
N MET A 170 -27.08 30.68 -6.02
CA MET A 170 -27.73 31.90 -6.54
C MET A 170 -29.23 31.94 -6.24
N ILE A 171 -29.87 30.79 -6.04
CA ILE A 171 -31.32 30.68 -5.83
C ILE A 171 -31.62 30.46 -4.33
N ILE A 172 -30.91 29.54 -3.68
CA ILE A 172 -31.13 29.12 -2.30
C ILE A 172 -29.77 28.94 -1.58
N PRO A 173 -29.15 30.04 -1.08
CA PRO A 173 -27.81 29.99 -0.48
C PRO A 173 -27.65 28.96 0.65
N PRO A 174 -28.60 28.82 1.61
CA PRO A 174 -28.46 27.81 2.68
C PRO A 174 -28.39 26.37 2.15
N LEU A 175 -29.10 26.07 1.06
CA LEU A 175 -29.13 24.73 0.48
C LEU A 175 -27.81 24.37 -0.22
N SER A 176 -27.14 25.34 -0.82
CA SER A 176 -25.82 25.11 -1.44
C SER A 176 -24.75 24.68 -0.44
N VAL A 177 -24.83 25.12 0.82
CA VAL A 177 -23.90 24.69 1.88
C VAL A 177 -24.09 23.21 2.17
N VAL A 178 -25.35 22.75 2.27
CA VAL A 178 -25.67 21.33 2.48
C VAL A 178 -25.18 20.47 1.32
N PHE A 179 -25.42 20.91 0.07
CA PHE A 179 -24.90 20.22 -1.13
C PHE A 179 -23.38 20.18 -1.17
N GLY A 180 -22.70 21.27 -0.80
CA GLY A 180 -21.24 21.34 -0.74
C GLY A 180 -20.65 20.35 0.26
N LEU A 181 -21.21 20.29 1.48
CA LEU A 181 -20.78 19.33 2.50
C LEU A 181 -21.00 17.87 2.07
N ALA A 182 -22.15 17.57 1.47
CA ALA A 182 -22.44 16.24 0.91
C ALA A 182 -21.43 15.88 -0.21
N GLY A 183 -21.09 16.83 -1.07
CA GLY A 183 -20.09 16.68 -2.12
C GLY A 183 -18.69 16.36 -1.56
N ILE A 184 -18.27 17.02 -0.47
CA ILE A 184 -16.99 16.74 0.19
C ILE A 184 -16.97 15.30 0.72
N VAL A 185 -18.00 14.87 1.45
CA VAL A 185 -18.08 13.50 1.98
C VAL A 185 -18.05 12.48 0.85
N LEU A 186 -18.81 12.71 -0.22
CA LEU A 186 -18.80 11.84 -1.40
C LEU A 186 -17.42 11.79 -2.05
N SER A 187 -16.74 12.93 -2.19
CA SER A 187 -15.39 12.97 -2.76
C SER A 187 -14.36 12.19 -1.94
N MET A 188 -14.50 12.16 -0.60
CA MET A 188 -13.64 11.37 0.28
C MET A 188 -13.89 9.87 0.09
N ILE A 189 -15.16 9.44 0.04
CA ILE A 189 -15.53 8.03 -0.22
C ILE A 189 -14.94 7.59 -1.56
N VAL A 190 -15.13 8.39 -2.61
CA VAL A 190 -14.59 8.11 -3.95
C VAL A 190 -13.07 8.07 -3.93
N ALA A 191 -12.39 9.02 -3.27
CA ALA A 191 -10.93 9.05 -3.20
C ALA A 191 -10.35 7.77 -2.57
N VAL A 192 -10.92 7.32 -1.44
CA VAL A 192 -10.49 6.08 -0.77
C VAL A 192 -10.80 4.85 -1.62
N GLY A 193 -11.98 4.80 -2.24
CA GLY A 193 -12.39 3.73 -3.15
C GLY A 193 -11.47 3.58 -4.36
N VAL A 194 -11.12 4.71 -4.99
CA VAL A 194 -10.19 4.74 -6.13
C VAL A 194 -8.81 4.24 -5.74
N GLN A 195 -8.28 4.65 -4.59
CA GLN A 195 -7.01 4.11 -4.11
C GLN A 195 -7.08 2.59 -3.91
N LYS A 196 -8.18 2.08 -3.34
CA LYS A 196 -8.40 0.63 -3.21
C LYS A 196 -8.45 -0.09 -4.55
N ILE A 197 -9.05 0.53 -5.57
CA ILE A 197 -9.05 0.02 -6.95
C ILE A 197 -7.63 -0.07 -7.51
N PHE A 198 -6.80 0.95 -7.33
CA PHE A 198 -5.39 0.90 -7.76
C PHE A 198 -4.64 -0.26 -7.08
N PHE A 199 -4.87 -0.48 -5.79
CA PHE A 199 -4.31 -1.65 -5.09
C PHE A 199 -4.83 -2.98 -5.65
N LYS A 200 -6.13 -3.10 -5.93
CA LYS A 200 -6.72 -4.30 -6.57
C LYS A 200 -6.10 -4.56 -7.95
N LEU A 201 -5.99 -3.55 -8.79
CA LEU A 201 -5.37 -3.66 -10.12
C LEU A 201 -3.90 -4.04 -10.03
N PHE A 202 -3.17 -3.44 -9.09
CA PHE A 202 -1.77 -3.80 -8.82
C PHE A 202 -1.64 -5.26 -8.35
N ASP A 203 -2.58 -5.71 -7.52
CA ASP A 203 -2.72 -7.09 -7.07
C ASP A 203 -3.32 -8.04 -8.13
N ARG A 204 -3.59 -7.54 -9.35
CA ARG A 204 -4.17 -8.29 -10.47
C ARG A 204 -5.53 -8.94 -10.13
N GLN A 205 -6.28 -8.30 -9.24
CA GLN A 205 -7.64 -8.70 -8.90
C GLN A 205 -8.66 -8.12 -9.89
N GLN A 206 -9.82 -8.77 -9.99
CA GLN A 206 -10.95 -8.23 -10.74
C GLN A 206 -11.50 -6.97 -10.04
N VAL A 207 -11.85 -5.97 -10.84
CA VAL A 207 -12.32 -4.67 -10.39
C VAL A 207 -13.69 -4.37 -10.99
N ASP A 208 -14.62 -3.98 -10.11
CA ASP A 208 -15.95 -3.52 -10.48
C ASP A 208 -16.17 -2.07 -10.04
N LEU A 209 -17.12 -1.36 -10.67
CA LEU A 209 -17.45 0.02 -10.28
C LEU A 209 -18.01 0.11 -8.85
N SER A 210 -18.62 -0.96 -8.34
CA SER A 210 -19.09 -1.05 -6.95
C SER A 210 -17.94 -1.04 -5.95
N ASP A 211 -16.72 -1.38 -6.36
CA ASP A 211 -15.54 -1.39 -5.48
C ASP A 211 -15.19 0.00 -4.97
N ILE A 212 -15.59 1.06 -5.67
CA ILE A 212 -15.43 2.45 -5.23
C ILE A 212 -16.09 2.66 -3.85
N PHE A 213 -17.23 2.02 -3.61
CA PHE A 213 -17.96 2.15 -2.35
C PHE A 213 -17.61 1.06 -1.33
N SER A 214 -16.79 0.08 -1.71
CA SER A 214 -16.39 -1.05 -0.86
C SER A 214 -15.40 -0.69 0.25
N ALA A 215 -14.87 0.54 0.25
CA ALA A 215 -13.82 0.99 1.17
C ALA A 215 -14.36 1.94 2.25
N THR A 216 -15.67 1.92 2.52
CA THR A 216 -16.33 2.85 3.44
C THR A 216 -15.80 2.71 4.88
N ASP A 217 -15.35 1.51 5.28
CA ASP A 217 -14.69 1.23 6.57
C ASP A 217 -13.36 2.00 6.73
N ARG A 218 -12.67 2.30 5.62
CA ARG A 218 -11.37 3.00 5.63
C ARG A 218 -11.48 4.51 5.56
N VAL A 219 -12.67 5.05 5.27
CA VAL A 219 -12.88 6.50 5.12
C VAL A 219 -12.57 7.24 6.41
N LEU A 220 -13.02 6.74 7.56
CA LEU A 220 -12.80 7.41 8.85
C LEU A 220 -11.31 7.40 9.26
N PRO A 221 -10.57 6.28 9.20
CA PRO A 221 -9.11 6.28 9.36
C PRO A 221 -8.39 7.22 8.38
N PHE A 222 -8.82 7.28 7.12
CA PHE A 222 -8.23 8.16 6.10
C PHE A 222 -8.41 9.65 6.45
N ILE A 223 -9.60 10.04 6.89
CA ILE A 223 -9.88 11.40 7.40
C ILE A 223 -9.02 11.67 8.63
N GLY A 224 -8.90 10.70 9.55
CA GLY A 224 -8.05 10.81 10.73
C GLY A 224 -6.59 11.05 10.37
N VAL A 225 -6.04 10.36 9.37
CA VAL A 225 -4.70 10.61 8.85
C VAL A 225 -4.57 12.03 8.32
N GLY A 226 -5.50 12.47 7.47
CA GLY A 226 -5.49 13.81 6.91
C GLY A 226 -5.53 14.89 8.01
N PHE A 227 -6.39 14.72 9.01
CA PHE A 227 -6.52 15.64 10.14
C PHE A 227 -5.24 15.70 10.99
N LEU A 228 -4.69 14.54 11.39
CA LEU A 228 -3.47 14.47 12.20
C LEU A 228 -2.26 15.00 11.42
N ALA A 229 -2.16 14.67 10.12
CA ALA A 229 -1.11 15.16 9.25
C ALA A 229 -1.18 16.69 9.10
N ALA A 230 -2.38 17.25 8.88
CA ALA A 230 -2.58 18.69 8.79
C ALA A 230 -2.25 19.40 10.10
N LEU A 231 -2.71 18.88 11.24
CA LEU A 231 -2.42 19.46 12.55
C LEU A 231 -0.93 19.44 12.86
N GLY A 232 -0.26 18.31 12.65
CA GLY A 232 1.18 18.18 12.88
C GLY A 232 2.00 19.07 11.95
N THR A 233 1.63 19.16 10.67
CA THR A 233 2.28 20.04 9.69
C THR A 233 2.08 21.51 10.06
N MET A 234 0.87 21.90 10.49
CA MET A 234 0.55 23.27 10.89
C MET A 234 1.30 23.68 12.16
N LEU A 235 1.33 22.83 13.18
CA LEU A 235 2.08 23.07 14.42
C LEU A 235 3.59 23.16 14.15
N GLY A 236 4.12 22.26 13.33
CA GLY A 236 5.51 22.30 12.90
C GLY A 236 5.82 23.60 12.17
N ALA A 237 5.01 23.95 11.18
CA ALA A 237 5.21 25.17 10.38
C ALA A 237 5.07 26.46 11.19
N PHE A 238 4.18 26.48 12.19
CA PHE A 238 3.98 27.62 13.10
C PHE A 238 5.21 27.88 13.97
N LEU A 239 5.85 26.83 14.48
CA LEU A 239 7.07 26.97 15.28
C LEU A 239 8.23 27.47 14.42
N LEU A 240 8.52 26.74 13.34
CA LEU A 240 9.52 27.08 12.33
C LEU A 240 9.08 26.37 11.04
N VAL A 241 8.90 27.09 9.93
CA VAL A 241 8.36 26.55 8.66
C VAL A 241 8.99 25.20 8.25
N LEU A 242 10.29 25.02 8.51
CA LEU A 242 11.06 23.83 8.13
C LEU A 242 10.60 22.53 8.85
N PRO A 243 10.44 22.48 10.19
CA PRO A 243 9.79 21.36 10.88
C PRO A 243 8.45 20.91 10.31
N GLY A 244 7.61 21.83 9.83
CA GLY A 244 6.35 21.48 9.17
C GLY A 244 6.55 20.66 7.90
N PHE A 245 7.45 21.10 7.02
CA PHE A 245 7.80 20.36 5.80
C PHE A 245 8.45 19.00 6.09
N ILE A 246 9.32 18.93 7.09
CA ILE A 246 9.94 17.68 7.52
C ILE A 246 8.85 16.71 7.98
N PHE A 247 7.94 17.13 8.85
CA PHE A 247 6.85 16.29 9.31
C PHE A 247 5.97 15.80 8.15
N ALA A 248 5.56 16.70 7.24
CA ALA A 248 4.77 16.36 6.06
C ALA A 248 5.46 15.31 5.18
N PHE A 249 6.78 15.42 4.98
CA PHE A 249 7.57 14.43 4.25
C PHE A 249 7.52 13.04 4.89
N PHE A 250 7.65 12.95 6.23
CA PHE A 250 7.62 11.68 6.93
C PHE A 250 6.24 11.01 6.97
N VAL A 251 5.15 11.78 6.92
CA VAL A 251 3.78 11.23 6.92
C VAL A 251 3.14 11.12 5.53
N TRP A 252 3.88 11.44 4.47
CA TRP A 252 3.39 11.45 3.09
C TRP A 252 2.77 10.11 2.64
N LEU A 253 3.30 8.98 3.11
CA LEU A 253 2.81 7.64 2.75
C LEU A 253 1.71 7.11 3.69
N ALA A 254 1.32 7.86 4.72
CA ALA A 254 0.30 7.43 5.67
C ALA A 254 -1.07 7.17 5.02
N PRO A 255 -1.57 7.97 4.06
CA PRO A 255 -2.83 7.67 3.37
C PRO A 255 -2.79 6.35 2.60
N VAL A 256 -1.64 6.03 2.00
CA VAL A 256 -1.43 4.77 1.27
C VAL A 256 -1.46 3.58 2.22
N ALA A 257 -0.87 3.72 3.42
CA ALA A 257 -0.88 2.68 4.45
C ALA A 257 -2.30 2.35 4.97
N VAL A 258 -3.17 3.36 5.14
CA VAL A 258 -4.58 3.16 5.54
C VAL A 258 -5.36 2.35 4.51
N VAL A 259 -5.08 2.56 3.23
CA VAL A 259 -5.80 1.86 2.15
C VAL A 259 -5.27 0.42 2.03
N ASP A 260 -3.95 0.24 2.06
CA ASP A 260 -3.33 -1.09 1.98
C ASP A 260 -3.70 -1.99 3.17
N ARG A 261 -3.88 -1.43 4.38
CA ARG A 261 -4.02 -2.20 5.63
C ARG A 261 -5.09 -1.66 6.58
N PRO A 262 -5.82 -2.51 7.31
CA PRO A 262 -6.89 -2.11 8.24
C PRO A 262 -6.35 -1.47 9.53
N VAL A 263 -5.49 -0.47 9.40
CA VAL A 263 -4.83 0.22 10.51
C VAL A 263 -5.54 1.55 10.82
N GLY A 264 -5.49 1.95 12.09
CA GLY A 264 -5.99 3.26 12.52
C GLY A 264 -5.10 4.41 12.04
N ALA A 265 -5.59 5.65 12.17
CA ALA A 265 -4.87 6.83 11.69
C ALA A 265 -3.48 7.02 12.31
N VAL A 266 -3.37 6.88 13.64
CA VAL A 266 -2.10 7.05 14.36
C VAL A 266 -1.08 5.99 13.95
N GLU A 267 -1.54 4.75 13.78
CA GLU A 267 -0.70 3.64 13.33
C GLU A 267 -0.25 3.82 11.88
N ALA A 268 -1.12 4.32 10.99
CA ALA A 268 -0.72 4.63 9.62
C ALA A 268 0.37 5.71 9.55
N LEU A 269 0.29 6.73 10.42
CA LEU A 269 1.33 7.75 10.56
C LEU A 269 2.66 7.11 11.02
N SER A 270 2.63 6.23 12.01
CA SER A 270 3.85 5.60 12.53
C SER A 270 4.50 4.67 11.50
N ILE A 271 3.69 3.91 10.74
CA ILE A 271 4.13 3.09 9.60
C ILE A 271 4.83 3.99 8.56
N SER A 272 4.21 5.08 8.15
CA SER A 272 4.80 6.02 7.18
C SER A 272 6.13 6.58 7.68
N MET A 273 6.17 7.12 8.92
CA MET A 273 7.39 7.72 9.47
C MET A 273 8.55 6.74 9.52
N ARG A 274 8.28 5.47 9.84
CA ARG A 274 9.30 4.41 9.89
C ARG A 274 9.82 4.08 8.49
N ILE A 275 8.92 3.78 7.57
CA ILE A 275 9.27 3.42 6.18
C ILE A 275 10.08 4.55 5.52
N VAL A 276 9.65 5.80 5.70
CA VAL A 276 10.35 6.97 5.15
C VAL A 276 11.71 7.18 5.81
N ARG A 277 11.82 7.02 7.13
CA ARG A 277 13.10 7.14 7.86
C ARG A 277 14.15 6.15 7.36
N ASP A 278 13.74 4.93 7.09
CA ASP A 278 14.65 3.88 6.66
C ASP A 278 15.00 3.96 5.17
N ASN A 279 14.27 4.79 4.40
CA ASN A 279 14.34 4.90 2.94
C ASN A 279 14.32 6.37 2.44
N ILE A 280 14.95 7.30 3.17
CA ILE A 280 14.88 8.76 2.90
C ILE A 280 15.19 9.11 1.44
N PHE A 281 16.29 8.59 0.88
CA PHE A 281 16.69 8.91 -0.49
C PHE A 281 15.72 8.38 -1.54
N LEU A 282 15.18 7.17 -1.33
CA LEU A 282 14.18 6.60 -2.23
C LEU A 282 12.86 7.37 -2.14
N THR A 283 12.42 7.74 -0.94
CA THR A 283 11.21 8.55 -0.75
C THR A 283 11.37 9.94 -1.38
N LEU A 284 12.54 10.58 -1.22
CA LEU A 284 12.84 11.86 -1.85
C LEU A 284 12.82 11.77 -3.39
N GLY A 285 13.47 10.74 -3.95
CA GLY A 285 13.46 10.49 -5.40
C GLY A 285 12.04 10.22 -5.93
N MET A 286 11.25 9.43 -5.21
CA MET A 286 9.84 9.17 -5.52
C MET A 286 9.03 10.47 -5.53
N LEU A 287 9.20 11.35 -4.54
CA LEU A 287 8.49 12.64 -4.48
C LEU A 287 8.83 13.53 -5.67
N LEU A 288 10.11 13.59 -6.08
CA LEU A 288 10.53 14.33 -7.27
C LEU A 288 9.92 13.76 -8.55
N VAL A 289 9.88 12.43 -8.70
CA VAL A 289 9.27 11.78 -9.86
C VAL A 289 7.77 12.06 -9.94
N VAL A 290 7.03 11.91 -8.83
CA VAL A 290 5.60 12.21 -8.77
C VAL A 290 5.33 13.69 -9.05
N MET A 291 6.17 14.59 -8.54
CA MET A 291 6.08 16.02 -8.84
C MET A 291 6.23 16.30 -10.34
N VAL A 292 7.22 15.69 -11.00
CA VAL A 292 7.43 15.84 -12.45
C VAL A 292 6.25 15.25 -13.22
N LEU A 293 5.77 14.06 -12.87
CA LEU A 293 4.60 13.44 -13.52
C LEU A 293 3.36 14.32 -13.41
N ASN A 294 3.07 14.86 -12.23
CA ASN A 294 1.92 15.74 -12.02
C ASN A 294 2.06 17.07 -12.78
N MET A 295 3.28 17.62 -12.86
CA MET A 295 3.52 18.84 -13.65
C MET A 295 3.36 18.58 -15.15
N LEU A 296 3.81 17.42 -15.64
CA LEU A 296 3.55 16.98 -17.01
C LEU A 296 2.06 16.73 -17.27
N GLY A 297 1.35 16.14 -16.30
CA GLY A 297 -0.07 15.89 -16.36
C GLY A 297 -0.91 17.17 -16.44
N ALA A 298 -0.51 18.19 -15.68
CA ALA A 298 -1.17 19.50 -15.66
C ALA A 298 -1.00 20.30 -16.96
N LEU A 299 -0.03 19.95 -17.82
CA LEU A 299 0.09 20.52 -19.16
C LEU A 299 -1.17 20.22 -20.00
N PHE A 300 -1.38 20.98 -21.08
CA PHE A 300 -2.50 20.80 -22.00
C PHE A 300 -3.87 20.74 -21.29
N PHE A 301 -4.12 21.68 -20.37
CA PHE A 301 -5.38 21.82 -19.61
C PHE A 301 -5.70 20.63 -18.70
N GLY A 302 -4.68 19.91 -18.22
CA GLY A 302 -4.87 18.77 -17.31
C GLY A 302 -5.26 17.46 -18.00
N LEU A 303 -5.33 17.43 -19.34
CA LEU A 303 -5.61 16.19 -20.07
C LEU A 303 -4.51 15.14 -19.89
N GLY A 304 -3.27 15.57 -19.60
CA GLY A 304 -2.17 14.66 -19.29
C GLY A 304 -2.37 13.88 -17.98
N VAL A 305 -3.23 14.36 -17.07
CA VAL A 305 -3.56 13.68 -15.80
C VAL A 305 -4.24 12.32 -16.07
N LEU A 306 -4.98 12.18 -17.17
CA LEU A 306 -5.63 10.91 -17.54
C LEU A 306 -4.63 9.75 -17.69
N ILE A 307 -3.37 10.05 -18.01
CA ILE A 307 -2.29 9.08 -18.17
C ILE A 307 -1.35 9.11 -16.97
N THR A 308 -0.94 10.31 -16.54
CA THR A 308 0.05 10.48 -15.46
C THR A 308 -0.52 10.17 -14.07
N GLY A 309 -1.82 10.32 -13.85
CA GLY A 309 -2.51 9.96 -12.61
C GLY A 309 -2.38 8.48 -12.28
N PRO A 310 -2.82 7.56 -13.17
CA PRO A 310 -2.69 6.13 -12.96
C PRO A 310 -1.24 5.66 -12.80
N ILE A 311 -0.33 6.19 -13.62
CA ILE A 311 1.10 5.88 -13.52
C ILE A 311 1.64 6.28 -12.15
N SER A 312 1.31 7.48 -11.67
CA SER A 312 1.74 7.97 -10.36
C SER A 312 1.20 7.10 -9.23
N SER A 313 -0.07 6.69 -9.29
CA SER A 313 -0.69 5.80 -8.29
C SER A 313 0.01 4.44 -8.23
N PHE A 314 0.20 3.77 -9.37
CA PHE A 314 0.90 2.48 -9.39
C PHE A 314 2.37 2.59 -8.98
N PHE A 315 3.04 3.67 -9.38
CA PHE A 315 4.41 3.96 -8.98
C PHE A 315 4.54 4.10 -7.46
N ILE A 316 3.64 4.88 -6.83
CA ILE A 316 3.60 5.04 -5.37
C ILE A 316 3.34 3.70 -4.68
N ILE A 317 2.38 2.90 -5.16
CA ILE A 317 2.08 1.56 -4.60
C ILE A 317 3.29 0.64 -4.68
N TYR A 318 3.96 0.61 -5.84
CA TYR A 318 5.17 -0.19 -6.05
C TYR A 318 6.27 0.19 -5.05
N CYS A 319 6.63 1.47 -4.97
CA CYS A 319 7.67 1.96 -4.06
C CYS A 319 7.28 1.74 -2.59
N TYR A 320 6.04 2.04 -2.22
CA TYR A 320 5.52 1.85 -0.86
C TYR A 320 5.67 0.39 -0.41
N ARG A 321 5.18 -0.58 -1.20
CA ARG A 321 5.26 -2.00 -0.85
C ARG A 321 6.69 -2.52 -0.80
N LYS A 322 7.58 -2.01 -1.67
CA LYS A 322 9.00 -2.41 -1.67
C LYS A 322 9.73 -1.91 -0.43
N MET A 323 9.52 -0.64 -0.04
CA MET A 323 10.10 -0.08 1.18
C MET A 323 9.56 -0.76 2.44
N LEU A 324 8.26 -1.08 2.44
CA LEU A 324 7.59 -1.81 3.51
C LEU A 324 8.16 -3.22 3.68
N HIS A 325 8.36 -3.95 2.57
CA HIS A 325 8.96 -5.29 2.59
C HIS A 325 10.39 -5.28 3.14
N GLN A 326 11.24 -4.34 2.69
CA GLN A 326 12.61 -4.24 3.18
C GLN A 326 12.65 -3.99 4.70
N ASN A 327 11.69 -3.24 5.25
CA ASN A 327 11.64 -2.96 6.67
C ASN A 327 11.20 -4.14 7.54
N ILE A 328 10.48 -5.12 6.99
CA ILE A 328 10.08 -6.34 7.72
C ILE A 328 11.22 -7.37 7.78
N ASN A 329 12.15 -7.31 6.82
CA ASN A 329 13.26 -8.27 6.72
C ASN A 329 14.61 -7.72 7.23
N LYS A 330 14.60 -6.58 7.93
CA LYS A 330 15.77 -6.00 8.62
C LYS A 330 15.74 -6.39 10.09
#